data_AF-A0A1Q3SAL6-F1
#
_entry.id   AF-A0A1Q3SAL6-F1
#
_cell.length_a   1.000
_cell.length_b   1.000
_cell.length_c   1.000
_cell.angle_alpha   90.00
_cell.angle_beta   90.00
_cell.angle_gamma   90.00
#
_symmetry.space_group_name_H-M   'P 1'
#
loop_
_entity.id
_entity.type
_entity.pdbx_description
1 polymer ?
#
loop_
_entity_poly.entity_id
_entity_poly.type
_entity_poly.pdbx_seq_one_letter_code
_entity_poly.pdbx_strand_id
1 'polypeptide(L)'
;MGATLKGKIIISFTNDFETMSHTITYTFENFYYNDIAITGNRTMTRTHANANGNPETSMSLDMTITYPNGDVYHRTGTRTKEWSEGHDTPGISDDVFLITGSWSTTFPNGNVNSTTITTPLKIKRDCAYIVAGVITITRNANTATIDYGDGTCDNQATMTINGETSIITLDGF
;
A
#
# COMPACT_ATOMS: atom_id res chain seq x y z
N MET A 1 -3.27 17.81 -19.01
CA MET A 1 -4.51 18.24 -18.32
C MET A 1 -4.34 17.95 -16.84
N GLY A 2 -4.75 18.86 -15.96
CA GLY A 2 -4.65 18.69 -14.51
C GLY A 2 -5.83 17.89 -13.93
N ALA A 3 -5.66 17.32 -12.74
CA ALA A 3 -6.73 16.65 -12.02
C ALA A 3 -7.68 17.66 -11.34
N THR A 4 -8.97 17.34 -11.28
CA THR A 4 -10.00 18.12 -10.57
C THR A 4 -10.38 17.39 -9.27
N LEU A 5 -10.35 18.12 -8.16
CA LEU A 5 -10.75 17.64 -6.83
C LEU A 5 -12.01 18.37 -6.38
N LYS A 6 -13.01 17.64 -5.88
CA LYS A 6 -14.27 18.20 -5.32
C LYS A 6 -14.58 17.53 -3.97
N GLY A 7 -15.26 18.23 -3.06
CA GLY A 7 -15.65 17.69 -1.74
C GLY A 7 -14.61 17.88 -0.65
N LYS A 8 -14.67 17.03 0.38
CA LYS A 8 -13.78 17.12 1.56
C LYS A 8 -13.15 15.77 1.91
N ILE A 9 -11.89 15.83 2.31
CA ILE A 9 -11.23 14.78 3.10
C ILE A 9 -11.12 15.31 4.52
N ILE A 10 -11.73 14.61 5.48
CA ILE A 10 -11.71 14.99 6.88
C ILE A 10 -10.67 14.12 7.57
N ILE A 11 -9.70 14.76 8.21
CA ILE A 11 -8.62 14.10 8.94
C ILE A 11 -8.85 14.38 10.42
N SER A 12 -8.90 13.33 11.23
CA SER A 12 -9.02 13.42 12.68
C SER A 12 -7.89 12.63 13.35
N PHE A 13 -7.31 13.19 14.39
CA PHE A 13 -6.22 12.59 15.16
C PHE A 13 -6.23 13.17 16.58
N THR A 14 -5.63 12.44 17.51
CA THR A 14 -5.37 12.93 18.87
C THR A 14 -4.12 13.80 18.87
N ASN A 15 -4.16 14.93 19.57
CA ASN A 15 -3.09 15.93 19.61
C ASN A 15 -2.09 15.74 20.77
N ASP A 16 -2.16 14.60 21.46
CA ASP A 16 -1.11 14.18 22.37
C ASP A 16 -0.03 13.53 21.54
N PHE A 17 1.08 14.23 21.26
CA PHE A 17 2.18 13.75 20.42
C PHE A 17 3.24 12.96 21.21
N GLU A 18 3.11 12.90 22.54
CA GLU A 18 4.04 12.20 23.42
C GLU A 18 3.71 10.71 23.54
N THR A 19 2.52 10.27 23.11
CA THR A 19 2.18 8.85 23.13
C THR A 19 3.06 8.04 22.19
N MET A 20 3.32 6.78 22.57
CA MET A 20 4.09 5.84 21.75
C MET A 20 3.42 5.54 20.41
N SER A 21 2.10 5.70 20.34
CA SER A 21 1.33 5.51 19.11
C SER A 21 0.23 6.55 18.95
N HIS A 22 -0.02 6.92 17.69
CA HIS A 22 -0.99 7.93 17.28
C HIS A 22 -1.86 7.39 16.17
N THR A 23 -3.18 7.50 16.32
CA THR A 23 -4.14 7.08 15.29
C THR A 23 -4.67 8.29 14.53
N ILE A 24 -4.61 8.21 13.21
CA ILE A 24 -5.10 9.20 12.26
C ILE A 24 -6.21 8.55 11.44
N THR A 25 -7.41 9.11 11.50
CA THR A 25 -8.58 8.62 10.76
C THR A 25 -8.92 9.60 9.64
N TYR A 26 -9.16 9.05 8.46
CA TYR A 26 -9.56 9.75 7.25
C TYR A 26 -10.98 9.33 6.89
N THR A 27 -11.86 10.31 6.70
CA THR A 27 -13.21 10.11 6.15
C THR A 27 -13.42 11.05 4.96
N PHE A 28 -14.40 10.72 4.12
CA PHE A 28 -14.63 11.40 2.85
C PHE A 28 -16.07 11.90 2.80
N GLU A 29 -16.25 13.21 2.61
CA GLU A 29 -17.57 13.85 2.49
C GLU A 29 -17.71 14.43 1.08
N ASN A 30 -18.57 13.79 0.28
CA ASN A 30 -18.83 14.16 -1.11
C ASN A 30 -17.54 14.34 -1.94
N PHE A 31 -16.52 13.51 -1.70
CA PHE A 31 -15.20 13.65 -2.32
C PHE A 31 -15.11 12.98 -3.70
N TYR A 32 -14.53 13.69 -4.66
CA TYR A 32 -14.34 13.23 -6.04
C TYR A 32 -12.95 13.59 -6.58
N TYR A 33 -12.38 12.68 -7.38
CA TYR A 33 -11.19 12.90 -8.20
C TYR A 33 -11.56 12.70 -9.68
N ASN A 34 -11.49 13.73 -10.52
CA ASN A 34 -11.91 13.67 -11.94
C ASN A 34 -13.29 13.00 -12.13
N ASP A 35 -14.26 13.34 -11.26
CA ASP A 35 -15.62 12.79 -11.21
C ASP A 35 -15.75 11.33 -10.74
N ILE A 36 -14.65 10.69 -10.31
CA ILE A 36 -14.68 9.41 -9.60
C ILE A 36 -15.02 9.68 -8.13
N ALA A 37 -16.14 9.13 -7.64
CA ALA A 37 -16.55 9.27 -6.25
C ALA A 37 -15.73 8.34 -5.36
N ILE A 38 -15.31 8.85 -4.20
CA ILE A 38 -14.55 8.09 -3.22
C ILE A 38 -15.24 8.20 -1.87
N THR A 39 -15.61 7.05 -1.29
CA THR A 39 -16.25 6.94 0.02
C THR A 39 -15.59 5.84 0.85
N GLY A 40 -15.89 5.82 2.15
CA GLY A 40 -15.35 4.84 3.09
C GLY A 40 -14.46 5.46 4.14
N ASN A 41 -13.65 4.61 4.78
CA ASN A 41 -12.80 4.98 5.90
C ASN A 41 -11.37 4.45 5.69
N ARG A 42 -10.41 5.26 6.12
CA ARG A 42 -9.01 4.84 6.21
C ARG A 42 -8.46 5.24 7.57
N THR A 43 -7.84 4.31 8.26
CA THR A 43 -7.18 4.55 9.54
C THR A 43 -5.70 4.27 9.39
N MET A 44 -4.87 5.11 10.00
CA MET A 44 -3.43 4.96 10.01
C MET A 44 -2.93 5.13 11.44
N THR A 45 -2.21 4.15 11.95
CA THR A 45 -1.56 4.22 13.27
C THR A 45 -0.06 4.33 13.07
N ARG A 46 0.52 5.40 13.62
CA ARG A 46 1.98 5.60 13.66
C ARG A 46 2.46 5.18 15.03
N THR A 47 3.50 4.38 15.09
CA THR A 47 4.15 3.90 16.31
C THR A 47 5.61 4.33 16.28
N HIS A 48 6.11 4.94 17.36
CA HIS A 48 7.49 5.43 17.40
C HIS A 48 8.52 4.30 17.43
N ALA A 49 8.20 3.21 18.13
CA ALA A 49 9.01 2.00 18.17
C ALA A 49 8.11 0.76 18.25
N ASN A 50 8.22 -0.13 17.26
CA ASN A 50 7.58 -1.44 17.28
C ASN A 50 8.41 -2.41 18.17
N ALA A 51 8.08 -3.71 18.13
CA ALA A 51 8.78 -4.72 18.92
C ALA A 51 10.28 -4.86 18.56
N ASN A 52 10.69 -4.43 17.37
CA ASN A 52 12.08 -4.41 16.91
C ASN A 52 12.80 -3.10 17.27
N GLY A 53 12.11 -2.14 17.91
CA GLY A 53 12.63 -0.79 18.17
C GLY A 53 12.47 0.18 16.99
N ASN A 54 11.88 -0.27 15.88
CA ASN A 54 11.81 0.51 14.64
C ASN A 54 10.52 1.35 14.57
N PRO A 55 10.56 2.56 13.99
CA PRO A 55 9.35 3.31 13.66
C PRO A 55 8.47 2.53 12.69
N GLU A 56 7.16 2.58 12.91
CA GLU A 56 6.21 1.81 12.11
C GLU A 56 4.95 2.62 11.81
N THR A 57 4.40 2.45 10.63
CA THR A 57 3.06 2.94 10.27
C THR A 57 2.21 1.80 9.77
N SER A 58 1.17 1.45 10.52
CA SER A 58 0.12 0.54 10.08
C SER A 58 -1.06 1.31 9.52
N MET A 59 -1.73 0.73 8.53
CA MET A 59 -2.88 1.29 7.85
C MET A 59 -3.94 0.21 7.72
N SER A 60 -5.19 0.58 7.96
CA SER A 60 -6.37 -0.17 7.57
C SER A 60 -7.23 0.70 6.65
N LEU A 61 -7.86 0.09 5.65
CA LEU A 61 -8.79 0.77 4.77
C LEU A 61 -10.01 -0.09 4.51
N ASP A 62 -11.13 0.59 4.28
CA ASP A 62 -12.37 0.07 3.75
C ASP A 62 -12.96 1.18 2.88
N MET A 63 -12.76 1.06 1.56
CA MET A 63 -12.96 2.13 0.60
C MET A 63 -13.81 1.66 -0.57
N THR A 64 -14.72 2.52 -1.02
CA THR A 64 -15.50 2.32 -2.23
C THR A 64 -15.17 3.42 -3.24
N ILE A 65 -14.94 3.01 -4.48
CA ILE A 65 -14.60 3.87 -5.61
C ILE A 65 -15.70 3.67 -6.66
N THR A 66 -16.39 4.75 -7.02
CA THR A 66 -17.47 4.71 -8.02
C THR A 66 -17.11 5.58 -9.21
N TYR A 67 -16.98 4.96 -10.38
CA TYR A 67 -16.67 5.65 -11.63
C TYR A 67 -17.91 6.29 -12.26
N PRO A 68 -17.75 7.30 -13.12
CA PRO A 68 -18.89 7.96 -13.80
C PRO A 68 -19.76 7.02 -14.65
N ASN A 69 -19.20 5.91 -15.13
CA ASN A 69 -19.92 4.88 -15.89
C ASN A 69 -20.77 3.95 -15.01
N GLY A 70 -20.76 4.14 -13.68
CA GLY A 70 -21.48 3.31 -12.72
C GLY A 70 -20.66 2.14 -12.17
N ASP A 71 -19.43 1.92 -12.65
CA ASP A 71 -18.58 0.85 -12.13
C ASP A 71 -18.20 1.13 -10.67
N VAL A 72 -18.47 0.16 -9.80
CA VAL A 72 -18.14 0.23 -8.38
C VAL A 72 -17.05 -0.77 -8.05
N TYR A 73 -15.98 -0.26 -7.46
CA TYR A 73 -14.89 -1.05 -6.90
C TYR A 73 -14.90 -0.88 -5.39
N HIS A 74 -14.73 -1.97 -4.66
CA HIS A 74 -14.64 -1.95 -3.21
C HIS A 74 -13.33 -2.59 -2.79
N ARG A 75 -12.57 -1.93 -1.92
CA ARG A 75 -11.27 -2.42 -1.46
C ARG A 75 -11.19 -2.32 0.05
N THR A 76 -10.82 -3.44 0.67
CA THR A 76 -10.57 -3.55 2.11
C THR A 76 -9.20 -4.15 2.33
N GLY A 77 -8.49 -3.73 3.38
CA GLY A 77 -7.21 -4.35 3.68
C GLY A 77 -6.35 -3.58 4.66
N THR A 78 -5.17 -4.15 4.91
CA THR A 78 -4.17 -3.61 5.81
C THR A 78 -2.81 -3.50 5.12
N ARG A 79 -2.01 -2.54 5.57
CA ARG A 79 -0.61 -2.40 5.17
C ARG A 79 0.18 -1.85 6.35
N THR A 80 1.30 -2.48 6.66
CA THR A 80 2.28 -1.98 7.62
C THR A 80 3.54 -1.61 6.88
N LYS A 81 4.12 -0.45 7.22
CA LYS A 81 5.40 0.03 6.73
C LYS A 81 6.30 0.28 7.94
N GLU A 82 7.33 -0.53 8.09
CA GLU A 82 8.38 -0.42 9.10
C GLU A 82 9.58 0.32 8.50
N TRP A 83 10.20 1.25 9.25
CA TRP A 83 11.46 1.91 8.91
C TRP A 83 12.60 1.13 9.58
N SER A 84 13.15 0.16 8.86
CA SER A 84 14.03 -0.87 9.45
C SER A 84 15.50 -0.49 9.53
N GLU A 85 15.95 0.44 8.68
CA GLU A 85 17.33 0.95 8.67
C GLU A 85 17.30 2.46 8.36
N GLY A 86 18.28 3.23 8.85
CA GLY A 86 18.44 4.66 8.55
C GLY A 86 17.68 5.63 9.46
N HIS A 87 16.71 5.17 10.27
CA HIS A 87 15.88 6.07 11.08
C HIS A 87 16.62 6.86 12.18
N ASP A 88 17.83 6.42 12.54
CA ASP A 88 18.68 7.08 13.53
C ASP A 88 19.71 8.03 12.91
N THR A 89 19.75 8.15 11.57
CA THR A 89 20.67 9.06 10.88
C THR A 89 19.93 10.28 10.32
N PRO A 90 20.62 11.42 10.15
CA PRO A 90 20.02 12.59 9.49
C PRO A 90 19.83 12.42 7.98
N GLY A 91 20.53 11.45 7.37
CA GLY A 91 20.41 11.15 5.95
C GLY A 91 19.11 10.41 5.69
N ILE A 92 18.63 10.46 4.44
CA ILE A 92 17.50 9.62 4.01
C ILE A 92 17.93 8.57 3.00
N SER A 93 19.18 8.58 2.54
CA SER A 93 19.63 7.67 1.46
C SER A 93 19.85 6.25 1.95
N ASP A 94 20.19 6.07 3.22
CA ASP A 94 20.37 4.80 3.92
C ASP A 94 19.06 4.22 4.47
N ASP A 95 17.95 4.92 4.29
CA ASP A 95 16.64 4.45 4.72
C ASP A 95 16.22 3.18 4.00
N VAL A 96 15.82 2.20 4.81
CA VAL A 96 15.19 0.97 4.35
C VAL A 96 13.82 0.84 4.99
N PHE A 97 12.84 0.47 4.17
CA PHE A 97 11.49 0.17 4.62
C PHE A 97 11.09 -1.25 4.28
N LEU A 98 10.45 -1.90 5.25
CA LEU A 98 9.79 -3.19 5.08
C LEU A 98 8.29 -2.98 5.04
N ILE A 99 7.63 -3.55 4.03
CA ILE A 99 6.17 -3.45 3.87
C ILE A 99 5.56 -4.83 3.96
N THR A 100 4.54 -4.96 4.81
CA THR A 100 3.69 -6.15 4.93
C THR A 100 2.23 -5.76 4.81
N GLY A 101 1.34 -6.73 4.59
CA GLY A 101 -0.09 -6.48 4.52
C GLY A 101 -0.81 -7.39 3.55
N SER A 102 -2.13 -7.19 3.52
CA SER A 102 -3.03 -7.91 2.62
C SER A 102 -4.26 -7.07 2.35
N TRP A 103 -4.82 -7.20 1.15
CA TRP A 103 -6.05 -6.50 0.78
C TRP A 103 -6.87 -7.32 -0.20
N SER A 104 -8.16 -7.05 -0.23
CA SER A 104 -9.10 -7.59 -1.20
C SER A 104 -9.67 -6.47 -2.05
N THR A 105 -10.03 -6.76 -3.29
CA THR A 105 -10.69 -5.82 -4.20
C THR A 105 -11.82 -6.51 -4.91
N THR A 106 -13.04 -6.09 -4.62
CA THR A 106 -14.24 -6.50 -5.33
C THR A 106 -14.42 -5.61 -6.55
N PHE A 107 -14.54 -6.24 -7.72
CA PHE A 107 -14.74 -5.59 -9.02
C PHE A 107 -16.24 -5.45 -9.32
N PRO A 108 -16.61 -4.59 -10.30
CA PRO A 108 -18.01 -4.38 -10.67
C PRO A 108 -18.77 -5.66 -11.05
N ASN A 109 -18.06 -6.65 -11.60
CA ASN A 109 -18.63 -7.95 -11.98
C ASN A 109 -18.68 -8.97 -10.83
N GLY A 110 -18.43 -8.55 -9.59
CA GLY A 110 -18.45 -9.39 -8.39
C GLY A 110 -17.19 -10.25 -8.17
N ASN A 111 -16.23 -10.25 -9.11
CA ASN A 111 -14.96 -10.93 -8.88
C ASN A 111 -14.19 -10.27 -7.74
N VAL A 112 -13.46 -11.07 -6.97
CA VAL A 112 -12.58 -10.58 -5.91
C VAL A 112 -11.13 -10.94 -6.25
N ASN A 113 -10.25 -9.94 -6.21
CA ASN A 113 -8.81 -10.17 -6.18
C ASN A 113 -8.34 -10.01 -4.73
N SER A 114 -7.73 -11.04 -4.17
CA SER A 114 -7.04 -10.96 -2.88
C SER A 114 -5.54 -10.87 -3.13
N THR A 115 -4.86 -9.98 -2.42
CA THR A 115 -3.41 -9.81 -2.49
C THR A 115 -2.84 -9.89 -1.09
N THR A 116 -1.76 -10.65 -0.93
CA THR A 116 -1.04 -10.81 0.32
C THR A 116 0.45 -10.64 0.03
N ILE A 117 1.12 -9.82 0.83
CA ILE A 117 2.58 -9.77 0.86
C ILE A 117 3.04 -11.00 1.66
N THR A 118 3.56 -12.01 0.97
CA THR A 118 3.99 -13.29 1.57
C THR A 118 5.42 -13.24 2.08
N THR A 119 6.26 -12.41 1.47
CA THR A 119 7.59 -12.02 1.97
C THR A 119 7.64 -10.50 2.01
N PRO A 120 8.03 -9.86 3.14
CA PRO A 120 8.02 -8.40 3.27
C PRO A 120 8.71 -7.72 2.09
N LEU A 121 8.05 -6.71 1.53
CA LEU A 121 8.63 -5.92 0.44
C LEU A 121 9.70 -4.99 1.00
N LYS A 122 10.89 -5.01 0.41
CA LYS A 122 12.00 -4.14 0.79
C LYS A 122 12.07 -2.96 -0.18
N ILE A 123 12.01 -1.75 0.37
CA ILE A 123 12.22 -0.50 -0.37
C ILE A 123 13.43 0.19 0.23
N LYS A 124 14.35 0.65 -0.62
CA LYS A 124 15.47 1.50 -0.22
C LYS A 124 15.23 2.90 -0.78
N ARG A 125 15.54 3.96 -0.03
CA ARG A 125 15.32 5.34 -0.51
C ARG A 125 16.20 5.75 -1.68
N ASP A 126 17.37 5.15 -1.80
CA ASP A 126 18.30 5.37 -2.90
C ASP A 126 17.92 4.59 -4.18
N CYS A 127 16.82 3.82 -4.15
CA CYS A 127 16.32 3.05 -5.27
C CYS A 127 14.89 3.45 -5.65
N ALA A 128 14.63 3.63 -6.94
CA ALA A 128 13.30 3.97 -7.46
C ALA A 128 12.33 2.76 -7.48
N TYR A 129 12.78 1.57 -7.11
CA TYR A 129 12.06 0.32 -7.26
C TYR A 129 11.98 -0.46 -5.93
N ILE A 130 11.01 -1.36 -5.83
CA ILE A 130 11.00 -2.37 -4.77
C ILE A 130 12.11 -3.37 -5.11
N VAL A 131 13.02 -3.60 -4.17
CA VAL A 131 14.26 -4.37 -4.43
C VAL A 131 14.17 -5.83 -3.98
N ALA A 132 13.19 -6.18 -3.14
CA ALA A 132 12.98 -7.55 -2.69
C ALA A 132 11.57 -7.78 -2.14
N GLY A 133 11.22 -9.05 -1.96
CA GLY A 133 9.96 -9.49 -1.36
C GLY A 133 8.99 -10.06 -2.38
N VAL A 134 7.90 -10.65 -1.88
CA VAL A 134 6.98 -11.43 -2.72
C VAL A 134 5.55 -11.04 -2.39
N ILE A 135 4.76 -10.79 -3.43
CA ILE A 135 3.31 -10.69 -3.34
C ILE A 135 2.65 -11.87 -4.03
N THR A 136 1.59 -12.39 -3.41
CA THR A 136 0.69 -13.38 -4.00
C THR A 136 -0.66 -12.74 -4.24
N ILE A 137 -1.16 -12.88 -5.45
CA ILE A 137 -2.47 -12.38 -5.91
C ILE A 137 -3.31 -13.61 -6.27
N THR A 138 -4.48 -13.74 -5.68
CA THR A 138 -5.46 -14.77 -6.03
C THR A 138 -6.71 -14.13 -6.62
N ARG A 139 -7.21 -14.72 -7.71
CA ARG A 139 -8.46 -14.33 -8.36
C ARG A 139 -9.17 -15.58 -8.85
N ASN A 140 -10.32 -15.88 -8.27
CA ASN A 140 -11.06 -17.11 -8.53
C ASN A 140 -10.15 -18.33 -8.32
N ALA A 141 -9.93 -19.16 -9.35
CA ALA A 141 -9.03 -20.32 -9.30
C ALA A 141 -7.58 -20.01 -9.71
N ASN A 142 -7.26 -18.77 -10.11
CA ASN A 142 -5.94 -18.39 -10.58
C ASN A 142 -5.11 -17.79 -9.47
N THR A 143 -3.82 -18.13 -9.45
CA THR A 143 -2.83 -17.54 -8.55
C THR A 143 -1.69 -16.94 -9.38
N ALA A 144 -1.33 -15.71 -9.05
CA ALA A 144 -0.14 -15.05 -9.55
C ALA A 144 0.78 -14.67 -8.38
N THR A 145 2.08 -14.76 -8.59
CA THR A 145 3.09 -14.21 -7.67
C THR A 145 3.96 -13.21 -8.38
N ILE A 146 4.39 -12.17 -7.68
CA ILE A 146 5.42 -11.24 -8.15
C ILE A 146 6.53 -11.24 -7.10
N ASP A 147 7.71 -11.67 -7.51
CA ASP A 147 8.94 -11.67 -6.74
C ASP A 147 9.83 -10.52 -7.22
N TYR A 148 10.14 -9.59 -6.31
CA TYR A 148 10.89 -8.37 -6.59
C TYR A 148 12.40 -8.54 -6.52
N GLY A 149 12.90 -9.76 -6.32
CA GLY A 149 14.33 -10.07 -6.36
C GLY A 149 14.99 -10.12 -4.99
N ASP A 150 16.31 -9.94 -4.99
CA ASP A 150 17.20 -10.29 -3.88
C ASP A 150 17.76 -9.09 -3.08
N GLY A 151 17.34 -7.88 -3.44
CA GLY A 151 17.83 -6.63 -2.86
C GLY A 151 18.66 -5.77 -3.82
N THR A 152 18.93 -6.26 -5.02
CA THR A 152 19.56 -5.49 -6.11
C THR A 152 18.65 -4.35 -6.56
N CYS A 153 19.21 -3.16 -6.76
CA CYS A 153 18.44 -2.03 -7.31
C CYS A 153 18.43 -2.10 -8.83
N ASP A 154 17.44 -2.79 -9.37
CA ASP A 154 17.11 -2.80 -10.79
C ASP A 154 15.60 -2.62 -10.99
N ASN A 155 15.17 -2.57 -12.24
CA ASN A 155 13.78 -2.37 -12.62
C ASN A 155 13.08 -3.68 -13.02
N GLN A 156 13.53 -4.82 -12.51
CA GLN A 156 13.00 -6.13 -12.90
C GLN A 156 12.29 -6.81 -11.72
N ALA A 157 11.23 -7.55 -12.03
CA ALA A 157 10.61 -8.49 -11.12
C ALA A 157 10.21 -9.76 -11.87
N THR A 158 10.09 -10.86 -11.16
CA THR A 158 9.65 -12.15 -11.71
C THR A 158 8.17 -12.34 -11.41
N MET A 159 7.35 -12.40 -12.46
CA MET A 159 5.92 -12.68 -12.36
C MET A 159 5.65 -14.13 -12.76
N THR A 160 5.01 -14.89 -11.87
CA THR A 160 4.56 -16.26 -12.15
C THR A 160 3.05 -16.31 -12.11
N ILE A 161 2.39 -16.76 -13.19
CA ILE A 161 0.94 -16.93 -13.26
C ILE A 161 0.67 -18.41 -13.50
N ASN A 162 -0.02 -19.07 -12.57
CA ASN A 162 -0.38 -20.49 -12.69
C ASN A 162 0.81 -21.42 -13.07
N GLY A 163 2.02 -21.08 -12.62
CA GLY A 163 3.25 -21.83 -12.88
C GLY A 163 4.08 -21.36 -14.09
N GLU A 164 3.55 -20.48 -14.93
CA GLU A 164 4.30 -19.86 -16.03
C GLU A 164 4.99 -18.58 -15.58
N THR A 165 6.29 -18.46 -15.82
CA THR A 165 7.13 -17.36 -15.32
C THR A 165 7.57 -16.42 -16.44
N SER A 166 7.54 -15.12 -16.16
CA SER A 166 8.04 -14.06 -17.03
C SER A 166 8.72 -12.95 -16.22
N ILE A 167 9.66 -12.24 -16.84
CA ILE A 167 10.25 -11.03 -16.26
C ILE A 167 9.37 -9.85 -16.65
N ILE A 168 9.02 -9.01 -15.67
CA ILE A 168 8.32 -7.75 -15.88
C ILE A 168 9.25 -6.58 -15.57
N THR A 169 9.03 -5.47 -16.28
CA THR A 169 9.73 -4.21 -16.01
C THR A 169 8.88 -3.36 -15.06
N LEU A 170 9.50 -2.86 -13.99
CA LEU A 170 8.88 -2.01 -13.00
C LEU A 170 8.94 -0.54 -13.45
N ASP A 171 7.84 0.16 -13.22
CA ASP A 171 7.81 1.62 -13.31
C ASP A 171 8.31 2.21 -11.98
N GLY A 172 9.28 3.13 -12.05
CA GLY A 172 9.84 3.78 -10.88
C GLY A 172 8.86 4.74 -10.21
N PHE A 173 9.00 4.92 -8.90
CA PHE A 173 8.20 5.85 -8.09
C PHE A 173 8.68 7.30 -8.13
#